data_AF-A0AAW2E4V2-F1
#
_entry.id   AF-A0AAW2E4V2-F1
#
_cell.length_a   1.000
_cell.length_b   1.000
_cell.length_c   1.000
_cell.angle_alpha   90.00
_cell.angle_beta   90.00
_cell.angle_gamma   90.00
#
_symmetry.space_group_name_H-M   'P 1'
#
loop_
_entity.id
_entity.type
_entity.pdbx_description
1 polymer ?
#
loop_
_entity_poly.entity_id
_entity_poly.type
_entity_poly.pdbx_seq_one_letter_code
_entity_poly.pdbx_strand_id
1 'polypeptide(L)'
;MGSGEQNPRWSVFDGVKVIPAAPEALMAEIDIAISKLEYARATARLESPSSSFSSSSSSSSSSSSVLKNTSSDSSPRPQYDARLADEAYRAGCAALAAGKLDEALYSLNISLSKCPPDKTSAVAKLQSLIALTSQQLYKSPI
;
A
#
# COMPACT_ATOMS: atom_id res chain seq x y z
N MET A 1 4.97 38.39 -47.55
CA MET A 1 5.93 37.34 -47.13
C MET A 1 5.26 36.55 -46.02
N GLY A 2 4.91 35.29 -46.27
CA GLY A 2 4.27 34.42 -45.29
C GLY A 2 5.33 33.63 -44.53
N SER A 3 5.45 33.87 -43.22
CA SER A 3 6.31 33.07 -42.35
C SER A 3 5.47 31.95 -41.78
N GLY A 4 5.69 30.72 -42.25
CA GLY A 4 5.02 29.52 -41.78
C GLY A 4 5.51 29.15 -40.38
N GLU A 5 4.70 29.50 -39.39
CA GLU A 5 4.90 29.08 -38.00
C GLU A 5 4.54 27.59 -37.89
N GLN A 6 5.58 26.76 -37.86
CA GLN A 6 5.47 25.32 -37.70
C GLN A 6 5.07 25.05 -36.25
N ASN A 7 3.78 24.86 -36.02
CA ASN A 7 3.25 24.35 -34.76
C ASN A 7 3.85 22.95 -34.50
N PRO A 8 4.58 22.72 -33.40
CA PRO A 8 5.00 21.38 -33.03
C PRO A 8 3.74 20.59 -32.68
N ARG A 9 3.32 19.73 -33.60
CA ARG A 9 2.10 18.96 -33.53
C ARG A 9 2.28 17.83 -32.50
N TRP A 10 2.30 18.18 -31.21
CA TRP A 10 2.37 17.20 -30.14
C TRP A 10 1.13 16.32 -30.18
N SER A 11 1.33 15.03 -30.44
CA SER A 11 0.29 14.01 -30.32
C SER A 11 0.58 13.15 -29.10
N VAL A 12 -0.44 12.88 -28.28
CA VAL A 12 -0.34 11.90 -27.17
C VAL A 12 0.09 10.52 -27.67
N PHE A 13 -0.09 10.26 -28.97
CA PHE A 13 0.26 9.00 -29.62
C PHE A 13 1.68 8.98 -30.23
N ASP A 14 2.49 10.03 -30.09
CA ASP A 14 3.85 10.09 -30.67
C ASP A 14 4.80 9.00 -30.12
N GLY A 15 4.48 8.40 -28.97
CA GLY A 15 5.21 7.28 -28.39
C GLY A 15 4.68 5.89 -28.76
N VAL A 16 3.52 5.79 -29.40
CA VAL A 16 2.84 4.51 -29.65
C VAL A 16 3.34 3.93 -30.98
N LYS A 17 4.45 3.19 -30.91
CA LYS A 17 5.08 2.60 -32.10
C LYS A 17 4.42 1.31 -32.60
N VAL A 18 3.65 0.62 -31.77
CA VAL A 18 3.03 -0.66 -32.13
C VAL A 18 1.70 -0.78 -31.39
N ILE A 19 0.60 -0.81 -32.14
CA ILE A 19 -0.69 -1.29 -31.64
C ILE A 19 -0.77 -2.75 -32.09
N PRO A 20 -0.95 -3.72 -31.18
CA PRO A 20 -1.03 -5.13 -31.55
C PRO A 20 -2.18 -5.32 -32.54
N ALA A 21 -1.88 -5.99 -33.67
CA ALA A 21 -2.78 -6.09 -34.81
C ALA A 21 -4.06 -6.91 -34.52
N ALA A 22 -4.04 -7.72 -33.45
CA ALA A 22 -5.16 -8.54 -33.02
C ALA A 22 -5.24 -8.60 -31.49
N PRO A 23 -6.43 -8.45 -30.89
CA PRO A 23 -6.61 -8.54 -29.45
C PRO A 23 -6.21 -9.90 -28.88
N GLU A 24 -6.34 -10.98 -29.67
CA GLU A 24 -5.97 -12.34 -29.28
C GLU A 24 -4.46 -12.48 -29.05
N ALA A 25 -3.63 -11.79 -29.84
CA ALA A 25 -2.18 -11.82 -29.68
C ALA A 25 -1.74 -11.12 -28.38
N LEU A 26 -2.40 -10.01 -28.02
CA LEU A 26 -2.15 -9.31 -26.77
C LEU A 26 -2.56 -10.16 -25.56
N MET A 27 -3.70 -10.86 -25.63
CA MET A 27 -4.10 -11.77 -24.55
C MET A 27 -3.08 -12.89 -24.35
N ALA A 28 -2.63 -13.52 -25.44
CA ALA A 28 -1.61 -14.57 -25.36
C ALA A 28 -0.27 -14.03 -24.79
N GLU A 29 0.13 -12.81 -25.14
CA GLU A 29 1.33 -12.17 -24.60
C GLU A 29 1.22 -11.93 -23.09
N ILE A 30 0.04 -11.49 -22.61
CA ILE A 30 -0.24 -11.33 -21.19
C ILE A 30 -0.17 -12.68 -20.47
N ASP A 31 -0.82 -13.72 -20.98
CA ASP A 31 -0.81 -15.06 -20.38
C ASP A 31 0.60 -15.64 -20.31
N ILE A 32 1.40 -15.43 -21.36
CA ILE A 32 2.81 -15.81 -21.41
C ILE A 32 3.62 -15.04 -20.36
N ALA A 33 3.40 -13.73 -20.22
CA ALA A 33 4.13 -12.90 -19.26
C ALA A 33 3.83 -13.32 -17.81
N ILE A 34 2.55 -13.58 -17.49
CA ILE A 34 2.11 -14.08 -16.18
C ILE A 34 2.76 -15.44 -15.90
N SER A 35 2.68 -16.37 -16.87
CA SER A 35 3.24 -17.71 -16.73
C SER A 35 4.75 -17.68 -16.49
N LYS A 36 5.49 -16.83 -17.22
CA LYS A 36 6.94 -16.66 -17.05
C LYS A 36 7.30 -16.12 -15.66
N LEU A 37 6.54 -15.14 -15.15
CA LEU A 37 6.77 -14.56 -13.83
C LEU A 37 6.56 -15.59 -12.71
N GLU A 38 5.45 -16.33 -12.77
CA GLU A 38 5.16 -17.36 -11.77
C GLU A 38 6.13 -18.53 -11.85
N TYR A 39 6.55 -18.93 -13.07
CA TYR A 39 7.62 -19.91 -13.24
C TYR A 39 8.92 -19.45 -12.59
N ALA A 40 9.36 -18.21 -12.86
CA ALA A 40 10.57 -17.65 -12.26
C ALA A 40 10.51 -17.60 -10.71
N ARG A 41 9.33 -17.25 -10.16
CA ARG A 41 9.11 -17.27 -8.71
C ARG A 41 9.17 -18.69 -8.13
N ALA A 42 8.58 -19.67 -8.82
CA ALA A 42 8.59 -21.07 -8.41
C ALA A 42 10.02 -21.64 -8.45
N THR A 43 10.76 -21.39 -9.51
CA THR A 43 12.15 -21.84 -9.64
C THR A 43 13.07 -21.19 -8.61
N ALA A 44 12.90 -19.90 -8.31
CA ALA A 44 13.68 -19.23 -7.26
C ALA A 44 13.50 -19.88 -5.87
N ARG A 45 12.33 -20.45 -5.59
CA ARG A 45 12.07 -21.19 -4.34
C ARG A 45 12.71 -22.58 -4.33
N LEU A 46 12.78 -23.24 -5.48
CA LEU A 46 13.41 -24.57 -5.60
C LEU A 46 14.94 -24.48 -5.60
N GLU A 47 15.49 -23.41 -6.15
CA GLU A 47 16.94 -23.15 -6.21
C GLU A 47 17.50 -22.56 -4.90
N SER A 48 16.69 -22.47 -3.84
CA SER A 48 17.17 -22.17 -2.49
C SER A 48 17.61 -23.48 -1.80
N PRO A 49 18.91 -23.82 -1.76
CA PRO A 49 19.36 -25.04 -1.11
C PRO A 49 19.06 -24.98 0.39
N SER A 50 18.47 -26.07 0.87
CA SER A 50 18.26 -26.43 2.26
C SER A 50 19.53 -26.21 3.09
N SER A 51 19.59 -25.11 3.85
CA SER A 51 20.47 -24.98 4.99
C SER A 51 19.83 -25.71 6.17
N SER A 52 20.09 -27.00 6.22
CA SER A 52 20.27 -27.83 7.42
C SER A 52 19.20 -27.76 8.52
N PHE A 53 18.30 -28.74 8.45
CA PHE A 53 17.98 -29.64 9.56
C PHE A 53 18.90 -29.48 10.80
N SER A 54 18.36 -28.87 11.85
CA SER A 54 18.74 -29.12 13.24
C SER A 54 17.55 -28.85 14.14
N SER A 55 17.42 -29.73 15.12
CA SER A 55 16.21 -30.16 15.78
C SER A 55 15.61 -29.15 16.77
N SER A 56 14.29 -29.28 16.91
CA SER A 56 13.53 -29.22 18.17
C SER A 56 13.31 -27.88 18.88
N SER A 57 12.02 -27.67 19.16
CA SER A 57 11.46 -26.86 20.26
C SER A 57 11.18 -25.39 19.94
N SER A 58 9.89 -25.10 19.73
CA SER A 58 9.18 -23.93 20.24
C SER A 58 10.00 -22.66 20.49
N SER A 59 9.93 -21.69 19.58
CA SER A 59 9.76 -20.26 19.90
C SER A 59 9.96 -19.40 18.66
N SER A 60 9.04 -18.45 18.51
CA SER A 60 9.34 -17.03 18.28
C SER A 60 10.66 -16.65 17.58
N SER A 61 10.50 -15.94 16.46
CA SER A 61 11.27 -14.74 16.11
C SER A 61 12.69 -14.88 15.52
N SER A 62 12.84 -14.22 14.36
CA SER A 62 13.99 -13.43 13.89
C SER A 62 15.24 -14.20 13.44
N SER A 63 15.78 -13.94 12.25
CA SER A 63 16.83 -12.92 11.95
C SER A 63 17.56 -13.40 10.67
N SER A 64 18.29 -12.67 9.83
CA SER A 64 18.87 -11.31 9.71
C SER A 64 19.46 -11.26 8.26
N SER A 65 19.85 -10.16 7.63
CA SER A 65 20.81 -9.12 8.00
C SER A 65 20.81 -8.11 6.83
N VAL A 66 20.81 -6.80 7.06
CA VAL A 66 22.04 -5.99 7.12
C VAL A 66 21.92 -4.93 8.21
N LEU A 67 23.03 -4.79 8.93
CA LEU A 67 23.34 -3.95 10.08
C LEU A 67 22.94 -2.47 9.93
N LYS A 68 22.30 -1.92 10.97
CA LYS A 68 22.69 -0.59 11.49
C LYS A 68 22.35 -0.47 12.98
N ASN A 69 23.39 -0.58 13.80
CA ASN A 69 23.37 -0.33 15.23
C ASN A 69 23.28 1.18 15.51
N THR A 70 22.20 1.63 16.14
CA THR A 70 22.21 2.85 16.95
C THR A 70 21.43 2.57 18.24
N SER A 71 22.16 2.11 19.24
CA SER A 71 21.78 2.15 20.64
C SER A 71 21.67 3.61 21.10
N SER A 72 20.45 4.09 21.34
CA SER A 72 20.19 5.21 22.25
C SER A 72 18.69 5.42 22.45
N ASP A 73 18.31 5.44 23.72
CA ASP A 73 17.15 6.11 24.32
C ASP A 73 15.99 5.20 24.77
N SER A 74 16.15 4.76 26.03
CA SER A 74 15.06 4.48 26.96
C SER A 74 14.12 5.70 27.06
N SER A 75 13.10 5.71 26.21
CA SER A 75 11.94 6.60 26.34
C SER A 75 10.69 5.84 25.88
N PRO A 76 9.55 5.90 26.59
CA PRO A 76 8.28 5.41 26.07
C PRO A 76 7.75 6.46 25.07
N ARG A 77 8.48 6.72 23.99
CA ARG A 77 7.95 7.58 22.93
C ARG A 77 6.92 6.75 22.20
N PRO A 78 5.69 7.23 22.01
CA PRO A 78 4.76 6.59 21.09
C PRO A 78 5.45 6.64 19.73
N GLN A 79 6.03 5.51 19.33
CA GLN A 79 6.69 5.34 18.06
C GLN A 79 5.57 5.40 17.03
N TYR A 80 5.38 6.59 16.47
CA TYR A 80 4.48 6.81 15.35
C TYR A 80 4.92 5.85 14.25
N ASP A 81 4.05 4.89 13.93
CA ASP A 81 4.29 3.88 12.91
C ASP A 81 3.32 4.16 11.77
N ALA A 82 3.85 4.72 10.69
CA ALA A 82 3.06 5.05 9.50
C ALA A 82 2.37 3.82 8.92
N ARG A 83 2.98 2.63 9.00
CA ARG A 83 2.36 1.40 8.47
C ARG A 83 1.16 0.99 9.30
N LEU A 84 1.29 1.07 10.63
CA LEU A 84 0.20 0.73 11.54
C LEU A 84 -0.93 1.77 11.46
N ALA A 85 -0.59 3.04 11.21
CA ALA A 85 -1.57 4.08 10.92
C ALA A 85 -2.34 3.82 9.62
N ASP A 86 -1.65 3.40 8.55
CA ASP A 86 -2.26 3.08 7.26
C ASP A 86 -3.14 1.84 7.32
N GLU A 87 -2.72 0.81 8.08
CA GLU A 87 -3.52 -0.39 8.31
C GLU A 87 -4.81 -0.07 9.07
N ALA A 88 -4.71 0.70 10.15
CA ALA A 88 -5.86 1.16 10.92
C ALA A 88 -6.79 2.05 10.09
N TYR A 89 -6.24 2.91 9.22
CA TYR A 89 -7.03 3.71 8.29
C TYR A 89 -7.81 2.83 7.30
N ARG A 90 -7.13 1.85 6.69
CA ARG A 90 -7.77 0.90 5.76
C ARG A 90 -8.87 0.08 6.44
N ALA A 91 -8.65 -0.37 7.67
CA ALA A 91 -9.65 -1.05 8.49
C ALA A 91 -10.85 -0.14 8.75
N GLY A 92 -10.62 1.13 9.09
CA GLY A 92 -11.68 2.14 9.24
C GLY A 92 -12.49 2.34 7.96
N CYS A 93 -11.85 2.43 6.80
CA CYS A 93 -12.53 2.52 5.51
C CYS A 93 -13.39 1.28 5.21
N ALA A 94 -12.91 0.08 5.54
CA ALA A 94 -13.67 -1.16 5.39
C ALA A 94 -14.90 -1.19 6.32
N ALA A 95 -14.75 -0.73 7.56
CA ALA A 95 -15.86 -0.61 8.51
C ALA A 95 -16.92 0.42 8.06
N LEU A 96 -16.50 1.55 7.49
CA LEU A 96 -17.40 2.53 6.87
C LEU A 96 -18.20 1.91 5.71
N ALA A 97 -17.53 1.19 4.81
CA ALA A 97 -18.20 0.50 3.71
C ALA A 97 -19.18 -0.59 4.20
N ALA A 98 -18.88 -1.22 5.33
CA ALA A 98 -19.74 -2.19 5.99
C ALA A 98 -20.87 -1.56 6.84
N GLY A 99 -20.96 -0.23 6.93
CA GLY A 99 -21.96 0.49 7.74
C GLY A 99 -21.73 0.42 9.26
N LYS A 100 -20.58 -0.08 9.71
CA LYS A 100 -20.24 -0.22 11.13
C LYS A 100 -19.53 1.05 11.63
N LEU A 101 -20.31 2.07 11.94
CA LEU A 101 -19.80 3.40 12.29
C LEU A 101 -18.96 3.42 13.59
N ASP A 102 -19.33 2.65 14.62
CA ASP A 102 -18.56 2.57 15.86
C ASP A 102 -17.16 1.99 15.66
N GLU A 103 -17.08 0.87 14.93
CA GLU A 103 -15.81 0.20 14.62
C GLU A 103 -14.92 1.05 13.71
N ALA A 104 -15.55 1.80 12.79
CA ALA A 104 -14.86 2.79 11.96
C ALA A 104 -14.26 3.90 12.83
N LEU A 105 -15.03 4.49 13.75
CA LEU A 105 -14.53 5.52 14.67
C LEU A 105 -13.37 5.02 15.52
N TYR A 106 -13.47 3.81 16.06
CA TYR A 106 -12.40 3.19 16.84
C TYR A 106 -11.12 3.06 16.01
N SER A 107 -11.22 2.48 14.81
CA SER A 107 -10.08 2.28 13.90
C SER A 107 -9.45 3.60 13.43
N LEU A 108 -10.26 4.63 13.17
CA LEU A 108 -9.77 5.95 12.77
C LEU A 108 -9.03 6.68 13.90
N ASN A 109 -9.48 6.53 15.16
CA ASN A 109 -8.78 7.08 16.32
C ASN A 109 -7.44 6.37 16.56
N ILE A 110 -7.37 5.05 16.33
CA ILE A 110 -6.09 4.32 16.35
C ILE A 110 -5.15 4.89 15.29
N SER A 111 -5.62 5.06 14.04
CA SER A 111 -4.83 5.65 12.96
C SER A 111 -4.27 7.03 13.36
N LEU A 112 -5.11 7.91 13.93
CA LEU A 112 -4.71 9.24 14.40
C LEU A 112 -3.62 9.17 15.49
N SER A 113 -3.74 8.25 16.45
CA SER A 113 -2.74 8.09 17.52
C SER A 113 -1.38 7.60 17.02
N LYS A 114 -1.34 6.98 15.83
CA LYS A 114 -0.15 6.40 15.22
C LYS A 114 0.41 7.25 14.09
N CYS A 115 -0.37 8.20 13.58
CA CYS A 115 0.08 9.15 12.58
C CYS A 115 1.16 10.09 13.14
N PRO A 116 2.30 10.25 12.45
CA PRO A 116 3.31 11.21 12.85
C PRO A 116 2.77 12.64 12.77
N PRO A 117 3.01 13.49 13.78
CA PRO A 117 2.47 14.85 13.84
C PRO A 117 2.99 15.78 12.73
N ASP A 118 4.12 15.41 12.12
CA ASP A 118 4.71 16.11 10.96
C ASP A 118 3.83 16.01 9.70
N LYS A 119 2.95 15.01 9.63
CA LYS A 119 1.99 14.83 8.52
C LYS A 119 0.67 15.53 8.83
N THR A 120 0.72 16.84 8.97
CA THR A 120 -0.44 17.70 9.33
C THR A 120 -1.64 17.51 8.41
N SER A 121 -1.42 17.31 7.10
CA SER A 121 -2.49 17.04 6.14
C SER A 121 -3.20 15.71 6.37
N ALA A 122 -2.48 14.67 6.80
CA ALA A 122 -3.05 13.37 7.14
C ALA A 122 -3.86 13.45 8.44
N VAL A 123 -3.33 14.13 9.46
CA VAL A 123 -4.03 14.36 10.74
C VAL A 123 -5.32 15.15 10.51
N ALA A 124 -5.28 16.22 9.73
CA ALA A 124 -6.46 17.03 9.41
C ALA A 124 -7.54 16.22 8.67
N LYS A 125 -7.13 15.36 7.73
CA LYS A 125 -8.05 14.44 7.02
C LYS A 125 -8.68 13.44 7.98
N LEU A 126 -7.90 12.81 8.86
CA LEU A 126 -8.41 11.87 9.85
C LEU A 126 -9.40 12.54 10.81
N GLN A 127 -9.08 13.73 11.32
CA GLN A 127 -9.98 14.50 12.17
C GLN A 127 -11.29 14.86 11.46
N SER A 128 -11.20 15.29 10.19
CA SER A 128 -12.37 15.58 9.37
C SER A 128 -13.23 14.33 9.16
N LEU A 129 -12.61 13.18 8.89
CA LEU A 129 -13.29 11.90 8.70
C LEU A 129 -13.97 11.42 9.99
N ILE A 130 -13.29 11.55 11.14
CA ILE A 130 -13.83 11.23 12.47
C ILE A 130 -15.05 12.11 12.77
N ALA A 131 -14.96 13.42 12.54
CA ALA A 131 -16.06 14.34 12.76
C ALA A 131 -17.27 14.06 11.86
N LEU A 132 -17.05 13.63 10.62
CA LEU A 132 -18.12 13.23 9.71
C LEU A 132 -18.76 11.90 10.16
N THR A 133 -17.94 10.92 10.53
CA THR A 133 -18.41 9.59 10.95
C THR A 133 -19.19 9.67 12.27
N SER A 134 -18.75 10.52 13.21
CA SER A 134 -19.49 10.75 14.46
C SER A 134 -20.83 11.42 14.20
N GLN A 135 -20.90 12.40 13.29
CA GLN A 135 -22.18 12.98 12.87
C GLN A 135 -23.10 11.93 12.25
N GLN A 136 -22.58 11.00 11.44
CA GLN A 136 -23.38 9.91 10.88
C GLN A 136 -23.92 8.97 11.96
N LEU A 137 -23.18 8.76 13.05
CA LEU A 137 -23.63 7.96 14.18
C LEU A 137 -24.89 8.57 14.83
N TYR A 138 -24.89 9.88 15.08
CA TYR A 138 -26.02 10.58 15.71
C TYR A 138 -27.17 10.87 14.75
N LYS A 139 -26.89 10.95 13.45
CA LYS A 139 -27.88 11.19 12.40
C LYS A 139 -28.58 9.91 11.92
N SER A 140 -28.28 8.79 12.57
CA SER A 140 -28.99 7.52 12.43
C SER A 140 -29.99 7.28 13.58
N PRO A 141 -31.11 8.04 13.68
CA PRO A 141 -32.28 7.55 14.38
C PRO A 141 -33.45 7.31 13.41
N ILE A 142 -33.84 6.03 13.34
CA ILE A 142 -35.16 5.46 12.93
C ILE A 142 -35.57 5.66 11.47
#